data_AF-A0A1I8PE90-F1
#
_entry.id   AF-A0A1I8PE90-F1
#
_cell.length_a   1.000
_cell.length_b   1.000
_cell.length_c   1.000
_cell.angle_alpha   90.00
_cell.angle_beta   90.00
_cell.angle_gamma   90.00
#
_symmetry.space_group_name_H-M   'P 1'
#
loop_
_entity.id
_entity.type
_entity.pdbx_description
1 polymer ?
#
loop_
_entity_poly.entity_id
_entity_poly.type
_entity_poly.pdbx_seq_one_letter_code
_entity_poly.pdbx_strand_id
1 'polypeptide(L)'
;MVNSKVASLDLLFDRNIYKVPAEASLFLLTKSNRRIQIFQLKSEVCDLLWQGAKNVFISIMMKQVMEKSNLPHKCPLLKNVLYSVKNYTLNDDSYPAVLPEGRWQFNLQGSPDNIGVIHLTLRGRIRK
;
A
#
# COMPACT_ATOMS: atom_id res chain seq x y z
N MET A 1 -14.89 -21.16 4.72
CA MET A 1 -14.10 -20.90 3.50
C MET A 1 -13.81 -19.41 3.46
N VAL A 2 -12.57 -19.00 3.71
CA VAL A 2 -12.19 -17.58 3.72
C VAL A 2 -12.06 -17.13 2.27
N ASN A 3 -12.79 -16.07 1.88
CA ASN A 3 -12.80 -15.58 0.52
C ASN A 3 -11.53 -14.74 0.28
N SER A 4 -10.41 -15.39 0.00
CA SER A 4 -9.11 -14.74 -0.15
C SER A 4 -8.92 -14.22 -1.58
N LYS A 5 -8.62 -12.93 -1.73
CA LYS A 5 -8.17 -12.38 -3.01
C LYS A 5 -6.65 -12.34 -3.04
N VAL A 6 -6.08 -12.73 -4.17
CA VAL A 6 -4.63 -12.75 -4.37
C VAL A 6 -4.25 -11.70 -5.42
N ALA A 7 -3.22 -10.92 -5.12
CA ALA A 7 -2.62 -9.97 -6.03
C ALA A 7 -1.13 -10.26 -6.19
N SER A 8 -0.62 -10.04 -7.41
CA SER A 8 0.82 -10.03 -7.69
C SER A 8 1.16 -8.79 -8.49
N LEU A 9 2.37 -8.27 -8.30
CA LEU A 9 2.85 -7.03 -8.92
C LEU A 9 4.32 -7.21 -9.30
N ASP A 10 4.67 -6.83 -10.52
CA ASP A 10 6.05 -6.77 -10.99
C ASP A 10 6.41 -5.31 -11.34
N LEU A 11 7.59 -4.88 -10.87
CA LEU A 11 8.12 -3.53 -11.04
C LEU A 11 9.54 -3.61 -11.62
N LEU A 12 9.80 -2.82 -12.65
CA LEU A 12 11.12 -2.67 -13.26
C LEU A 12 11.39 -1.18 -13.45
N PHE A 13 12.55 -0.73 -12.96
CA PHE A 13 12.96 0.68 -13.07
C PHE A 13 14.06 0.85 -14.12
N ASP A 14 13.98 1.93 -14.90
CA ASP A 14 15.00 2.32 -15.89
C ASP A 14 16.25 2.95 -15.23
N ARG A 15 16.10 3.42 -13.99
CA ARG A 15 17.15 4.08 -13.20
C ARG A 15 17.04 3.75 -11.72
N ASN A 16 18.09 4.09 -10.99
CA ASN A 16 18.11 3.91 -9.54
C ASN A 16 17.14 4.93 -8.91
N ILE A 17 16.25 4.45 -8.05
CA ILE A 17 15.29 5.29 -7.34
C ILE A 17 15.77 5.48 -5.90
N TYR A 18 16.01 6.74 -5.54
CA TYR A 18 16.51 7.10 -4.21
C TYR A 18 15.42 7.63 -3.30
N LYS A 19 14.40 8.27 -3.87
CA LYS A 19 13.26 8.81 -3.15
C LYS A 19 11.96 8.47 -3.85
N VAL A 20 10.95 8.17 -3.04
CA VAL A 20 9.57 7.95 -3.44
C VAL A 20 8.70 8.65 -2.38
N PRO A 21 8.56 9.99 -2.45
CA PRO A 21 7.51 10.67 -1.71
C PRO A 21 6.16 10.08 -2.08
N ALA A 22 5.41 9.66 -1.07
CA ALA A 22 4.12 9.02 -1.22
C ALA A 22 3.10 9.55 -0.22
N GLU A 23 1.84 9.49 -0.62
CA GLU A 23 0.72 9.87 0.19
C GLU A 23 -0.34 8.77 0.12
N ALA A 24 -0.72 8.27 1.29
CA ALA A 24 -1.73 7.25 1.47
C ALA A 24 -2.93 7.86 2.20
N SER A 25 -4.14 7.57 1.73
CA SER A 25 -5.37 8.00 2.40
C SER A 25 -6.42 6.91 2.37
N LEU A 26 -7.20 6.83 3.45
CA LEU A 26 -8.29 5.88 3.58
C LEU A 26 -9.58 6.62 3.89
N PHE A 27 -10.64 6.23 3.19
CA PHE A 27 -11.97 6.80 3.32
C PHE A 27 -13.01 5.71 3.57
N LEU A 28 -13.94 5.99 4.48
CA LEU A 28 -15.21 5.27 4.61
C LEU A 28 -16.25 5.94 3.69
N LEU A 29 -16.94 5.14 2.89
CA LEU A 29 -17.96 5.58 1.95
C LEU A 29 -19.35 5.29 2.54
N THR A 30 -20.10 6.34 2.85
CA THR A 30 -21.46 6.22 3.37
C THR A 30 -22.42 5.69 2.29
N LYS A 31 -23.66 5.37 2.69
CA LYS A 31 -24.74 5.03 1.74
C LYS A 31 -25.03 6.17 0.75
N SER A 32 -24.91 7.42 1.18
CA SER A 32 -25.05 8.62 0.35
C SER A 32 -23.82 8.96 -0.50
N ASN A 33 -22.85 8.04 -0.64
CA ASN A 33 -21.56 8.24 -1.32
C ASN A 33 -20.70 9.39 -0.75
N ARG A 34 -20.99 9.88 0.45
CA ARG A 34 -20.10 10.81 1.16
C ARG A 34 -18.84 10.08 1.58
N ARG A 35 -17.68 10.73 1.40
CA ARG A 35 -16.37 10.21 1.82
C ARG A 35 -16.02 10.78 3.19
N ILE A 36 -15.85 9.90 4.18
CA ILE A 36 -15.34 10.25 5.52
C ILE A 36 -13.88 9.82 5.56
N GLN A 37 -12.97 10.76 5.77
CA GLN A 37 -11.53 10.46 5.85
C GLN A 37 -11.21 9.79 7.18
N ILE A 38 -10.67 8.57 7.12
CA ILE A 38 -10.23 7.80 8.29
C ILE A 38 -8.78 8.15 8.62
N PHE A 39 -7.90 8.19 7.63
CA PHE A 39 -6.55 8.70 7.79
C PHE A 39 -6.00 9.26 6.48
N GLN A 40 -4.96 10.07 6.61
CA GLN A 40 -4.11 10.54 5.53
C GLN A 40 -2.68 10.61 6.06
N LEU A 41 -1.74 10.02 5.33
CA LEU A 41 -0.34 9.94 5.70
C LEU A 41 0.50 10.36 4.50
N LYS A 42 1.39 11.33 4.72
CA LYS A 42 2.47 11.66 3.78
C LYS A 42 3.75 11.09 4.35
N SER A 43 4.48 10.35 3.53
CA SER A 43 5.73 9.72 3.94
C SER A 43 6.64 9.53 2.75
N GLU A 44 7.85 9.09 3.03
CA GLU A 44 8.81 8.70 2.03
C GLU A 44 8.89 7.15 2.10
N VAL A 45 8.72 6.45 0.96
CA VAL A 45 8.62 4.98 0.95
C VAL A 45 9.94 4.32 1.34
N CYS A 46 11.09 4.86 0.94
CA CYS A 46 12.41 4.41 1.36
C CYS A 46 12.59 4.48 2.89
N ASP A 47 12.07 5.52 3.55
CA ASP A 47 12.06 5.63 5.01
C ASP A 47 11.15 4.56 5.63
N LEU A 48 10.00 4.27 5.02
CA LEU A 48 9.10 3.20 5.46
C LEU A 48 9.72 1.81 5.30
N LEU A 49 10.53 1.59 4.25
CA LEU A 49 11.27 0.33 4.06
C LEU A 49 12.33 0.12 5.15
N TRP A 50 13.01 1.20 5.57
CA TRP A 50 14.09 1.15 6.55
C TRP A 50 13.58 1.13 8.00
N GLN A 51 12.66 2.03 8.34
CA GLN A 51 12.23 2.28 9.73
C GLN A 51 10.92 1.56 10.06
N GLY A 52 10.20 1.06 9.06
CA GLY A 52 8.83 0.57 9.21
C GLY A 52 7.80 1.70 9.32
N ALA A 53 6.53 1.33 9.26
CA ALA A 53 5.42 2.27 9.37
C ALA A 53 4.91 2.40 10.80
N LYS A 54 4.77 3.64 11.30
CA LYS A 54 4.16 3.93 12.60
C LYS A 54 2.64 3.74 12.60
N ASN A 55 1.99 3.96 11.45
CA ASN A 55 0.57 3.75 11.31
C ASN A 55 0.26 2.25 11.22
N VAL A 56 -0.64 1.74 12.08
CA VAL A 56 -0.97 0.31 12.17
C VAL A 56 -1.46 -0.27 10.84
N PHE A 57 -2.28 0.47 10.08
CA PHE A 57 -2.79 0.00 8.79
C PHE A 57 -1.66 -0.18 7.78
N ILE A 58 -0.80 0.84 7.65
CA ILE A 58 0.35 0.78 6.73
C ILE A 58 1.35 -0.29 7.20
N SER A 59 1.53 -0.47 8.52
CA SER A 59 2.45 -1.47 9.09
C SER A 59 2.04 -2.90 8.72
N ILE A 60 0.74 -3.24 8.85
CA ILE A 60 0.21 -4.55 8.46
C ILE A 60 0.41 -4.80 6.96
N MET A 61 0.07 -3.82 6.11
CA MET A 61 0.25 -3.95 4.66
C MET A 61 1.71 -4.10 4.28
N MET A 62 2.59 -3.22 4.81
CA MET A 62 4.02 -3.25 4.51
C MET A 62 4.68 -4.54 4.96
N LYS A 63 4.31 -5.08 6.13
CA LYS A 63 4.82 -6.37 6.61
C LYS A 63 4.55 -7.48 5.59
N GLN A 64 3.30 -7.61 5.14
CA GLN A 64 2.93 -8.60 4.13
C GLN A 64 3.64 -8.37 2.78
N VAL A 65 3.78 -7.12 2.35
CA VAL A 65 4.52 -6.79 1.12
C VAL A 65 5.98 -7.20 1.23
N MET A 66 6.66 -6.89 2.34
CA MET A 66 8.06 -7.25 2.57
C MET A 66 8.25 -8.77 2.67
N GLU A 67 7.32 -9.49 3.28
CA GLU A 67 7.36 -10.97 3.35
C GLU A 67 7.13 -11.64 1.99
N LYS A 68 6.40 -10.99 1.09
CA LYS A 68 5.98 -11.54 -0.21
C LYS A 68 6.72 -10.95 -1.40
N SER A 69 7.75 -10.14 -1.15
CA SER A 69 8.52 -9.48 -2.21
C SER A 69 10.02 -9.58 -2.00
N ASN A 70 10.75 -9.30 -3.07
CA ASN A 70 12.20 -9.11 -3.06
C ASN A 70 12.56 -7.61 -2.96
N LEU A 71 11.68 -6.76 -2.43
CA LEU A 71 11.99 -5.35 -2.21
C LEU A 71 13.10 -5.21 -1.15
N PRO A 72 14.06 -4.30 -1.34
CA PRO A 72 15.13 -4.11 -0.37
C PRO A 72 14.60 -3.36 0.86
N HIS A 73 15.20 -3.63 2.03
CA HIS A 73 14.92 -2.90 3.27
C HIS A 73 15.44 -1.46 3.28
N LYS A 74 16.19 -1.06 2.26
CA LYS A 74 16.68 0.31 2.10
C LYS A 74 16.77 0.66 0.63
N CYS A 75 16.55 1.92 0.32
CA CYS A 75 16.88 2.46 -0.98
C CYS A 75 18.40 2.56 -1.17
N PRO A 76 18.90 2.64 -2.43
CA PRO A 76 18.13 2.78 -3.66
C PRO A 76 17.44 1.50 -4.14
N LEU A 77 16.28 1.65 -4.79
CA LEU A 77 15.75 0.61 -5.69
C LEU A 77 16.59 0.64 -6.96
N LEU A 78 17.24 -0.46 -7.30
CA LEU A 78 18.22 -0.52 -8.38
C LEU A 78 17.53 -0.61 -9.74
N LYS A 79 18.12 0.05 -10.74
CA LYS A 79 17.71 -0.09 -12.13
C LYS A 79 17.88 -1.53 -12.61
N ASN A 80 17.04 -1.94 -13.56
CA ASN A 80 17.10 -3.25 -14.21
C ASN A 80 17.00 -4.46 -13.26
N VAL A 81 16.51 -4.24 -12.03
CA VAL A 81 16.17 -5.31 -11.10
C VAL A 81 14.65 -5.50 -11.13
N LEU A 82 14.21 -6.72 -11.41
CA LEU A 82 12.80 -7.08 -11.37
C LEU A 82 12.35 -7.26 -9.92
N TYR A 83 11.58 -6.32 -9.42
CA TYR A 83 10.96 -6.39 -8.11
C TYR A 83 9.57 -7.01 -8.23
N SER A 84 9.35 -8.16 -7.59
CA SER A 84 8.11 -8.92 -7.67
C SER A 84 7.49 -9.04 -6.28
N VAL A 85 6.24 -8.65 -6.15
CA VAL A 85 5.36 -8.99 -5.03
C VAL A 85 4.49 -10.16 -5.49
N LYS A 86 4.63 -11.33 -4.86
CA LYS A 86 3.93 -12.56 -5.28
C LYS A 86 2.97 -13.06 -4.20
N ASN A 87 1.78 -13.45 -4.62
CA ASN A 87 0.79 -14.07 -3.73
C ASN A 87 0.42 -13.18 -2.52
N TYR A 88 0.35 -11.87 -2.72
CA TYR A 88 -0.15 -10.96 -1.70
C TYR A 88 -1.63 -11.27 -1.46
N THR A 89 -1.96 -11.71 -0.25
CA THR A 89 -3.29 -12.21 0.08
C THR A 89 -4.04 -11.18 0.90
N LEU A 90 -5.19 -10.75 0.37
CA LEU A 90 -6.15 -9.94 1.08
C LEU A 90 -7.21 -10.86 1.67
N ASN A 91 -7.17 -11.03 2.98
CA ASN A 91 -8.18 -11.72 3.78
C ASN A 91 -8.70 -10.80 4.90
N ASP A 92 -9.62 -11.30 5.71
CA ASP A 92 -10.23 -10.50 6.79
C ASP A 92 -9.18 -10.05 7.84
N ASP A 93 -8.13 -10.83 8.06
CA ASP A 93 -7.01 -10.50 8.96
C ASP A 93 -6.08 -9.42 8.41
N SER A 94 -6.06 -9.21 7.08
CA SER A 94 -5.32 -8.12 6.44
C SER A 94 -5.94 -6.74 6.74
N TYR A 95 -7.15 -6.70 7.32
CA TYR A 95 -7.83 -5.46 7.73
C TYR A 95 -7.70 -5.28 9.26
N PRO A 96 -7.13 -4.17 9.76
CA PRO A 96 -7.09 -3.95 11.19
C PRO A 96 -8.50 -3.87 11.80
N ALA A 97 -8.67 -4.47 12.98
CA ALA A 97 -9.97 -4.62 13.64
C ALA A 97 -10.73 -3.30 13.85
N VAL A 98 -10.00 -2.18 13.94
CA VAL A 98 -10.52 -0.81 14.09
C VAL A 98 -11.24 -0.30 12.84
N LEU A 99 -11.13 -0.98 11.70
CA LEU A 99 -11.85 -0.55 10.49
C LEU A 99 -13.36 -0.81 10.65
N PRO A 100 -14.18 0.24 10.50
CA PRO A 100 -15.62 0.10 10.58
C PRO A 100 -16.15 -0.71 9.39
N GLU A 101 -17.25 -1.41 9.64
CA GLU A 101 -17.99 -2.06 8.57
C GLU A 101 -18.51 -1.05 7.56
N GLY A 102 -18.49 -1.43 6.28
CA GLY A 102 -18.94 -0.56 5.20
C GLY A 102 -18.06 -0.62 3.97
N ARG A 103 -18.32 0.30 3.04
CA ARG A 103 -17.53 0.45 1.82
C ARG A 103 -16.36 1.37 2.11
N TRP A 104 -15.17 1.00 1.69
CA TRP A 104 -13.96 1.79 1.89
C TRP A 104 -13.26 2.07 0.56
N GLN A 105 -12.51 3.16 0.54
CA GLN A 105 -11.62 3.53 -0.55
C GLN A 105 -10.25 3.91 0.01
N PHE A 106 -9.23 3.18 -0.39
CA PHE A 106 -7.84 3.48 -0.14
C PHE A 106 -7.23 4.11 -1.40
N ASN A 107 -6.54 5.22 -1.25
CA ASN A 107 -5.80 5.88 -2.30
C ASN A 107 -4.31 5.90 -1.90
N LEU A 108 -3.45 5.53 -2.84
CA LEU A 108 -2.01 5.69 -2.73
C LEU A 108 -1.53 6.47 -3.95
N GLN A 109 -0.80 7.55 -3.70
CA GLN A 109 -0.10 8.30 -4.73
C GLN A 109 1.38 8.35 -4.39
N GLY A 110 2.25 8.25 -5.37
CA GLY A 110 3.70 8.31 -5.16
C GLY A 110 4.40 8.87 -6.38
N SER A 111 5.56 9.49 -6.16
CA SER A 111 6.34 10.10 -7.24
C SER A 111 7.80 9.68 -7.14
N PRO A 112 8.21 8.55 -7.77
CA PRO A 112 9.59 8.07 -7.74
C PRO A 112 10.53 9.11 -8.37
N ASP A 113 11.42 9.69 -7.57
CA ASP A 113 12.39 10.73 -7.94
C ASP A 113 11.83 11.86 -8.83
N ASN A 114 10.54 12.19 -8.70
CA ASN A 114 9.82 13.16 -9.53
C ASN A 114 9.78 12.85 -11.05
N ILE A 115 10.02 11.59 -11.43
CA ILE A 115 10.06 11.16 -12.84
C ILE A 115 8.64 10.88 -13.36
N GLY A 116 7.73 10.47 -12.48
CA GLY A 116 6.35 10.15 -12.84
C GLY A 116 5.49 9.99 -11.60
N VAL A 117 4.17 9.89 -11.79
CA VAL A 117 3.20 9.74 -10.71
C VAL A 117 2.55 8.37 -10.79
N ILE A 118 2.69 7.60 -9.71
CA ILE A 118 1.94 6.38 -9.47
C ILE A 118 0.67 6.78 -8.72
N HIS A 119 -0.48 6.35 -9.22
CA HIS A 119 -1.76 6.53 -8.53
C HIS A 119 -2.52 5.19 -8.50
N LEU A 120 -2.78 4.71 -7.29
CA LEU A 120 -3.50 3.48 -7.02
C LEU A 120 -4.75 3.80 -6.21
N THR A 121 -5.91 3.32 -6.68
CA THR A 121 -7.16 3.38 -5.94
C THR A 121 -7.68 1.97 -5.71
N LEU A 122 -7.76 1.57 -4.44
CA LEU A 122 -8.37 0.31 -4.02
C LEU A 122 -9.72 0.61 -3.39
N ARG A 123 -10.76 -0.13 -3.80
CA ARG A 123 -12.09 -0.06 -3.21
C ARG A 123 -12.49 -1.43 -2.72
N GLY A 124 -13.11 -1.48 -1.55
CA GLY A 124 -13.63 -2.73 -1.02
C GLY A 124 -14.79 -2.51 -0.05
N ARG A 125 -15.25 -3.60 0.52
CA ARG A 125 -16.34 -3.61 1.48
C ARG A 125 -16.05 -4.63 2.58
N ILE A 126 -16.07 -4.17 3.82
CA ILE A 126 -15.99 -5.04 5.00
C ILE A 126 -17.43 -5.31 5.46
N ARG A 127 -17.72 -6.58 5.72
CA ARG A 127 -18.96 -7.06 6.37
C ARG A 127 -18.47 -8.00 7.47
N LYS A 128 -18.72 -7.69 8.74
CA LYS A 128 -18.45 -8.64 9.83
C LYS A 128 -19.69 -9.50 10.07
#